data_AF-A0A8T5T1G6-F1
#
_entry.id   AF-A0A8T5T1G6-F1
#
_cell.length_a   1.000
_cell.length_b   1.000
_cell.length_c   1.000
_cell.angle_alpha   90.00
_cell.angle_beta   90.00
_cell.angle_gamma   90.00
#
_symmetry.space_group_name_H-M   'P 1'
#
loop_
_entity.id
_entity.type
_entity.pdbx_description
1 polymer ?
#
loop_
_entity_poly.entity_id
_entity_poly.type
_entity_poly.pdbx_seq_one_letter_code
_entity_poly.pdbx_strand_id
1 'polypeptide(L)'
;MSEKELSEIKKLQQGIFDYLEGFSVILSSLGNKKRMYIMALLIDGPKLLTSIEKELKLGKTALAHHINLLLKANLIERVTRGEYKISEDGLEFLKENFSIYGASSFRSKEKTEQSQRRYNRVYKLRTEGKSATKEISIKAKFQKHNLTLVGAMTGALKALGCKITVDEVAGFTGYGFLINVPKDGLWSSSPTSHKGFKIILQAISKFGWKIKRYSEEEALPSDFSYSKPLSMRDEVRARNIFEMIKKEIDKDLPVVLWGVHVPEYGIVTGYKNDNYIVSSIHTLDERFRNQIPYNKLDAEGAVNVYMFEEKIDQKIESEEHKESIKRAIKFAGSRKLANDSFISGIEAYDTWIAHLDKGITEETKYFGNIYMINSYLDSRKSVVEYLGKLIKIYRGTPQITELYQTFYEYQKSVKIYNQLSTLFPRRGLETVTDEKCKRAINLLGLLKKHESEAIDCMKKAVEIWE
;
A
#
# COMPACT_ATOMS: atom_id res chain seq x y z
N MET A 1 35.18 4.65 31.12
CA MET A 1 34.37 4.37 32.32
C MET A 1 35.34 4.23 33.47
N SER A 2 35.21 5.06 34.49
CA SER A 2 36.08 5.05 35.67
C SER A 2 35.85 3.79 36.52
N GLU A 3 36.83 3.39 37.34
CA GLU A 3 36.67 2.25 38.27
C GLU A 3 35.49 2.45 39.22
N LYS A 4 35.19 3.70 39.57
CA LYS A 4 34.03 4.07 40.39
C LYS A 4 32.70 3.77 39.66
N GLU A 5 32.57 4.20 38.40
CA GLU A 5 31.39 3.90 37.57
C GLU A 5 31.20 2.39 37.38
N LEU A 6 32.30 1.65 37.22
CA LEU A 6 32.28 0.20 37.04
C LEU A 6 31.85 -0.54 38.32
N SER A 7 32.24 -0.03 39.49
CA SER A 7 31.78 -0.50 40.79
C SER A 7 30.29 -0.23 41.01
N GLU A 8 29.81 0.96 40.64
CA GLU A 8 28.39 1.32 40.72
C GLU A 8 27.50 0.46 39.81
N ILE A 9 27.94 0.20 38.57
CA ILE A 9 27.22 -0.69 37.64
C ILE A 9 27.13 -2.11 38.17
N LYS A 10 28.22 -2.65 38.75
CA LYS A 10 28.21 -4.00 39.34
C LYS A 10 27.26 -4.11 40.54
N LYS A 11 27.21 -3.07 41.39
CA LYS A 11 26.25 -3.01 42.50
C LYS A 11 24.80 -2.95 42.00
N LEU A 12 24.54 -2.18 40.94
CA LEU A 12 23.22 -2.10 40.32
C LEU A 12 22.82 -3.46 39.71
N GLN A 13 23.73 -4.12 39.00
CA GLN A 13 23.49 -5.45 38.43
C GLN A 13 23.15 -6.47 39.52
N GLN A 14 23.92 -6.51 40.60
CA GLN A 14 23.66 -7.41 41.72
C GLN A 14 22.28 -7.14 42.34
N GLY A 15 21.95 -5.85 42.59
CA GLY A 15 20.62 -5.48 43.09
C GLY A 15 19.49 -5.91 42.15
N ILE A 16 19.65 -5.76 40.83
CA ILE A 16 18.64 -6.22 39.86
C ILE A 16 18.45 -7.74 39.95
N PHE A 17 19.52 -8.53 40.09
CA PHE A 17 19.40 -9.98 40.23
C PHE A 17 18.75 -10.40 41.54
N ASP A 18 19.10 -9.75 42.65
CA ASP A 18 18.57 -10.06 43.98
C ASP A 18 17.06 -9.78 44.08
N TYR A 19 16.54 -8.83 43.29
CA TYR A 19 15.12 -8.45 43.27
C TYR A 19 14.37 -8.83 41.98
N LEU A 20 14.98 -9.63 41.10
CA LEU A 20 14.47 -9.87 39.74
C LEU A 20 13.05 -10.47 39.72
N GLU A 21 12.78 -11.39 40.62
CA GLU A 21 11.47 -12.06 40.71
C GLU A 21 10.37 -11.09 41.15
N GLY A 22 10.60 -10.32 42.22
CA GLY A 22 9.68 -9.29 42.70
C GLY A 22 9.47 -8.19 41.66
N PHE A 23 10.54 -7.77 40.98
CA PHE A 23 10.49 -6.78 39.92
C PHE A 23 9.67 -7.26 38.71
N SER A 24 9.85 -8.52 38.31
CA SER A 24 9.07 -9.15 37.22
C SER A 24 7.58 -9.22 37.54
N VAL A 25 7.23 -9.53 38.80
CA VAL A 25 5.84 -9.54 39.27
C VAL A 25 5.21 -8.15 39.18
N ILE A 26 5.91 -7.10 39.62
CA ILE A 26 5.45 -5.71 39.52
C ILE A 26 5.24 -5.32 38.05
N LEU A 27 6.25 -5.54 37.19
CA LEU A 27 6.16 -5.19 35.77
C LEU A 27 5.02 -5.93 35.06
N SER A 28 4.86 -7.22 35.33
CA SER A 28 3.78 -8.03 34.75
C SER A 28 2.40 -7.55 35.21
N SER A 29 2.28 -7.18 36.49
CA SER A 29 1.07 -6.58 37.06
C SER A 29 0.77 -5.19 36.50
N LEU A 30 1.73 -4.50 35.88
CA LEU A 30 1.53 -3.18 35.30
C LEU A 30 1.44 -3.17 33.77
N GLY A 31 1.83 -4.25 33.10
CA GLY A 31 1.78 -4.39 31.63
C GLY A 31 0.38 -4.32 30.99
N ASN A 32 -0.68 -4.11 31.76
CA ASN A 32 -2.04 -3.93 31.25
C ASN A 32 -2.57 -2.54 31.66
N LYS A 33 -2.98 -1.76 30.64
CA LYS A 33 -3.56 -0.42 30.83
C LYS A 33 -4.66 -0.37 31.89
N LYS A 34 -5.55 -1.36 31.96
CA LYS A 34 -6.67 -1.34 32.92
C LYS A 34 -6.21 -1.39 34.38
N ARG A 35 -5.08 -2.04 34.68
CA ARG A 35 -4.51 -2.09 36.04
C ARG A 35 -3.92 -0.74 36.46
N MET A 36 -3.26 -0.04 35.53
CA MET A 36 -2.82 1.34 35.75
C MET A 36 -3.99 2.29 36.04
N TYR A 37 -5.10 2.13 35.29
CA TYR A 37 -6.33 2.91 35.55
C TYR A 37 -6.92 2.60 36.93
N ILE A 38 -6.96 1.33 37.36
CA ILE A 38 -7.41 0.97 38.71
C ILE A 38 -6.57 1.69 39.76
N MET A 39 -5.24 1.64 39.66
CA MET A 39 -4.37 2.32 40.62
C MET A 39 -4.59 3.84 40.61
N ALA A 40 -4.77 4.45 39.44
CA ALA A 40 -5.07 5.88 39.33
C ALA A 40 -6.37 6.28 40.04
N LEU A 41 -7.44 5.47 39.93
CA LEU A 41 -8.70 5.72 40.63
C LEU A 41 -8.61 5.62 42.16
N LEU A 42 -7.59 4.91 42.65
CA LEU A 42 -7.34 4.69 44.08
C LEU A 42 -6.43 5.76 44.69
N ILE A 43 -5.86 6.67 43.89
CA ILE A 43 -5.02 7.78 44.37
C ILE A 43 -5.83 8.70 45.31
N ASP A 44 -7.09 8.95 44.98
CA ASP A 44 -7.98 9.83 45.75
C ASP A 44 -8.62 9.13 46.97
N GLY A 45 -8.14 7.93 47.31
CA GLY A 45 -8.56 7.17 48.49
C GLY A 45 -9.27 5.85 48.17
N PRO A 46 -9.74 5.14 49.22
CA PRO A 46 -10.37 3.83 49.07
C PRO A 46 -11.61 3.85 48.17
N LYS A 47 -11.80 2.81 47.36
CA LYS A 47 -12.97 2.63 46.49
C LYS A 47 -13.57 1.24 46.62
N LEU A 48 -14.90 1.17 46.52
CA LEU A 48 -15.63 -0.07 46.42
C LEU A 48 -15.42 -0.73 45.05
N LEU A 49 -15.36 -2.06 45.03
CA LEU A 49 -15.21 -2.86 43.81
C LEU A 49 -16.27 -2.51 42.76
N THR A 50 -17.51 -2.28 43.20
CA THR A 50 -18.64 -1.89 42.35
C THR A 50 -18.46 -0.51 41.71
N SER A 51 -17.77 0.41 42.39
CA SER A 51 -17.46 1.74 41.85
C SER A 51 -16.38 1.64 40.76
N ILE A 52 -15.33 0.85 41.01
CA ILE A 52 -14.28 0.56 40.02
C ILE A 52 -14.85 -0.18 38.81
N GLU A 53 -15.77 -1.12 39.02
CA GLU A 53 -16.50 -1.86 37.97
C GLU A 53 -17.26 -0.90 37.04
N LYS A 54 -18.02 0.02 37.64
CA LYS A 54 -18.82 1.01 36.92
C LYS A 54 -17.96 1.94 36.06
N GLU A 55 -16.84 2.42 36.59
CA GLU A 55 -15.97 3.34 35.85
C GLU A 55 -15.22 2.66 34.69
N LEU A 56 -14.73 1.43 34.90
CA LEU A 56 -13.91 0.75 33.89
C LEU A 56 -14.71 -0.04 32.87
N LYS A 57 -16.02 -0.21 33.10
CA LYS A 57 -16.95 -1.02 32.31
C LYS A 57 -16.43 -2.44 32.12
N LEU A 58 -15.91 -3.04 33.19
CA LEU A 58 -15.36 -4.40 33.20
C LEU A 58 -16.35 -5.36 33.83
N GLY A 59 -16.41 -6.60 33.35
CA GLY A 59 -17.16 -7.66 34.02
C GLY A 59 -16.51 -8.04 35.36
N LYS A 60 -17.32 -8.46 36.34
CA LYS A 60 -16.89 -8.82 37.71
C LYS A 60 -15.69 -9.75 37.76
N THR A 61 -15.68 -10.80 36.94
CA THR A 61 -14.59 -11.79 36.89
C THR A 61 -13.28 -11.18 36.39
N ALA A 62 -13.34 -10.33 35.37
CA ALA A 62 -12.17 -9.66 34.81
C ALA A 62 -11.60 -8.63 35.81
N LEU A 63 -12.48 -7.88 36.48
CA LEU A 63 -12.07 -6.92 37.49
C LEU A 63 -11.42 -7.61 38.70
N ALA A 64 -12.03 -8.69 39.21
CA ALA A 64 -11.48 -9.47 40.32
C ALA A 64 -10.09 -10.03 39.97
N HIS A 65 -9.90 -10.48 38.73
CA HIS A 65 -8.59 -10.92 38.24
C HIS A 65 -7.55 -9.78 38.26
N HIS A 66 -7.89 -8.58 37.76
CA HIS A 66 -6.99 -7.43 37.79
C HIS A 66 -6.63 -7.00 39.22
N ILE A 67 -7.62 -6.95 40.12
CA ILE A 67 -7.43 -6.62 41.54
C ILE A 67 -6.52 -7.65 42.21
N ASN A 68 -6.73 -8.95 41.97
CA ASN A 68 -5.89 -10.01 42.54
C ASN A 68 -4.43 -9.90 42.09
N LEU A 69 -4.16 -9.53 40.84
CA LEU A 69 -2.79 -9.33 40.35
C LEU A 69 -2.12 -8.11 41.00
N LEU A 70 -2.86 -7.02 41.20
CA LEU A 70 -2.35 -5.83 41.87
C LEU A 70 -2.10 -6.08 43.36
N LEU A 71 -2.97 -6.83 44.03
CA LEU A 71 -2.78 -7.27 45.43
C LEU A 71 -1.54 -8.17 45.56
N LYS A 72 -1.35 -9.13 44.67
CA LYS A 72 -0.17 -10.01 44.66
C LYS A 72 1.15 -9.25 44.45
N ALA A 73 1.10 -8.11 43.77
CA ALA A 73 2.25 -7.25 43.54
C ALA A 73 2.42 -6.18 44.63
N ASN A 74 1.61 -6.21 45.69
CA ASN A 74 1.59 -5.20 46.76
C ASN A 74 1.39 -3.75 46.25
N LEU A 75 0.74 -3.57 45.10
CA LEU A 75 0.49 -2.24 44.50
C LEU A 75 -0.81 -1.61 44.98
N ILE A 76 -1.71 -2.43 45.52
CA ILE A 76 -2.95 -2.03 46.18
C ILE A 76 -3.14 -2.93 47.40
N GLU A 77 -4.01 -2.53 48.31
CA GLU A 77 -4.37 -3.29 49.50
C GLU A 77 -5.88 -3.28 49.74
N ARG A 78 -6.37 -4.26 50.49
CA ARG A 78 -7.79 -4.38 50.84
C ARG A 78 -8.02 -3.70 52.20
N VAL A 79 -8.95 -2.74 52.23
CA VAL A 79 -9.33 -2.03 53.47
C VAL A 79 -10.41 -2.83 54.21
N THR A 80 -11.51 -3.11 53.51
CA THR A 80 -12.62 -3.94 54.01
C THR A 80 -13.11 -4.86 52.90
N ARG A 81 -14.14 -5.68 53.17
CA ARG A 81 -14.66 -6.63 52.17
C ARG A 81 -15.23 -5.89 50.96
N GLY A 82 -14.48 -5.94 49.85
CA GLY A 82 -14.88 -5.30 48.59
C GLY A 82 -14.40 -3.86 48.45
N GLU A 83 -13.56 -3.36 49.36
CA GLU A 83 -12.99 -2.02 49.35
C GLU A 83 -11.47 -2.09 49.26
N TYR A 84 -10.88 -1.30 48.35
CA TYR A 84 -9.45 -1.33 48.06
C TYR A 84 -8.88 0.08 48.08
N LYS A 85 -7.62 0.22 48.47
CA LYS A 85 -6.85 1.47 48.37
C LYS A 85 -5.49 1.19 47.72
N ILE A 86 -4.85 2.22 47.19
CA ILE A 86 -3.47 2.12 46.72
C ILE A 86 -2.55 1.92 47.93
N SER A 87 -1.53 1.07 47.79
CA SER A 87 -0.49 0.92 48.82
C SER A 87 0.52 2.07 48.73
N GLU A 88 1.38 2.18 49.74
CA GLU A 88 2.50 3.14 49.71
C GLU A 88 3.46 2.85 48.55
N ASP A 89 3.87 1.59 48.38
CA ASP A 89 4.69 1.12 47.25
C ASP A 89 4.04 1.42 45.89
N GLY A 90 2.73 1.20 45.77
CA GLY A 90 1.98 1.49 44.55
C GLY A 90 1.95 2.99 44.22
N LEU A 91 1.82 3.83 45.25
CA LEU A 91 1.81 5.29 45.09
C LEU A 91 3.20 5.85 44.76
N GLU A 92 4.24 5.38 45.44
CA GLU A 92 5.63 5.76 45.17
C GLU A 92 6.04 5.35 43.75
N PHE A 93 5.71 4.12 43.36
CA PHE A 93 5.94 3.65 42.00
C PHE A 93 5.29 4.55 40.95
N LEU A 94 4.02 4.94 41.13
CA LEU A 94 3.35 5.84 40.21
C LEU A 94 4.05 7.20 40.16
N LYS A 95 4.40 7.80 41.30
CA LYS A 95 5.09 9.10 41.36
C LYS A 95 6.41 9.08 40.59
N GLU A 96 7.26 8.09 40.85
CA GLU A 96 8.57 7.99 40.21
C GLU A 96 8.45 7.75 38.69
N ASN A 97 7.62 6.80 38.28
CA ASN A 97 7.48 6.44 36.88
C ASN A 97 6.76 7.54 36.06
N PHE A 98 5.80 8.24 36.64
CA PHE A 98 5.19 9.41 35.99
C PHE A 98 6.19 10.56 35.85
N SER A 99 7.08 10.78 36.83
CA SER A 99 8.13 11.81 36.72
C SER A 99 9.14 11.48 35.60
N ILE A 100 9.53 10.20 35.47
CA ILE A 100 10.44 9.71 34.43
C ILE A 100 9.79 9.78 33.05
N TYR A 101 8.52 9.36 32.93
CA TYR A 101 7.77 9.44 31.68
C TYR A 101 7.46 10.90 31.29
N GLY A 102 7.13 11.74 32.26
CA GLY A 102 6.98 13.19 32.10
C GLY A 102 8.26 13.82 31.55
N ALA A 103 9.41 13.55 32.16
CA ALA A 103 10.72 14.05 31.70
C ALA A 103 11.16 13.44 30.35
N SER A 104 10.81 12.19 30.06
CA SER A 104 11.09 11.53 28.77
C SER A 104 10.25 12.09 27.63
N SER A 105 8.94 12.26 27.86
CA SER A 105 8.03 12.88 26.89
C SER A 105 8.37 14.35 26.65
N PHE A 106 8.79 15.10 27.67
CA PHE A 106 9.30 16.47 27.52
C PHE A 106 10.58 16.53 26.68
N ARG A 107 11.56 15.64 26.92
CA ARG A 107 12.80 15.56 26.12
C ARG A 107 12.54 15.18 24.66
N SER A 108 11.56 14.33 24.41
CA SER A 108 11.10 13.99 23.05
C SER A 108 10.42 15.19 22.37
N LYS A 109 9.55 15.88 23.11
CA LYS A 109 8.85 17.09 22.64
C LYS A 109 9.82 18.23 22.38
N GLU A 110 10.82 18.45 23.23
CA GLU A 110 11.83 19.49 23.09
C GLU A 110 12.78 19.22 21.92
N LYS A 111 13.20 17.95 21.71
CA LYS A 111 13.95 17.56 20.49
C LYS A 111 13.12 17.80 19.22
N THR A 112 11.82 17.53 19.29
CA THR A 112 10.87 17.79 18.20
C THR A 112 10.69 19.29 17.97
N GLU A 113 10.56 20.10 19.03
CA GLU A 113 10.42 21.56 18.98
C GLU A 113 11.71 22.27 18.55
N GLN A 114 12.89 21.79 18.94
CA GLN A 114 14.17 22.32 18.44
C GLN A 114 14.36 21.99 16.96
N SER A 115 13.97 20.80 16.53
CA SER A 115 13.92 20.43 15.11
C SER A 115 12.90 21.32 14.36
N GLN A 116 11.76 21.62 14.98
CA GLN A 116 10.73 22.53 14.46
C GLN A 116 11.23 23.97 14.34
N ARG A 117 11.98 24.48 15.32
CA ARG A 117 12.55 25.83 15.27
C ARG A 117 13.63 25.95 14.20
N ARG A 118 14.49 24.93 14.05
CA ARG A 118 15.47 24.86 12.95
C ARG A 118 14.76 24.79 11.59
N TYR A 119 13.73 23.96 11.47
CA TYR A 119 12.92 23.83 10.25
C TYR A 119 12.18 25.13 9.91
N ASN A 120 11.44 25.72 10.84
CA ASN A 120 10.71 26.96 10.64
C ASN A 120 11.64 28.14 10.31
N ARG A 121 12.84 28.17 10.90
CA ARG A 121 13.85 29.19 10.57
C ARG A 121 14.35 29.03 9.14
N VAL A 122 14.64 27.80 8.70
CA VAL A 122 15.05 27.52 7.30
C VAL A 122 13.89 27.75 6.32
N TYR A 123 12.66 27.39 6.71
CA TYR A 123 11.44 27.58 5.92
C TYR A 123 11.14 29.07 5.70
N LYS A 124 11.12 29.87 6.77
CA LYS A 124 10.84 31.31 6.69
C LYS A 124 11.90 32.07 5.89
N LEU A 125 13.17 31.63 5.97
CA LEU A 125 14.26 32.16 5.14
C LEU A 125 14.19 31.72 3.67
N ARG A 126 13.45 30.65 3.33
CA ARG A 126 13.28 30.14 1.95
C ARG A 126 11.98 30.58 1.27
N THR A 127 10.91 30.85 2.03
CA THR A 127 9.59 31.22 1.47
C THR A 127 9.38 32.72 1.31
N GLU A 128 10.26 33.57 1.85
CA GLU A 128 10.23 35.03 1.63
C GLU A 128 10.77 35.46 0.24
N GLY A 129 10.88 34.55 -0.73
CA GLY A 129 11.35 34.88 -2.09
C GLY A 129 10.67 34.08 -3.21
N LYS A 130 9.71 34.72 -3.90
CA LYS A 130 9.06 34.33 -5.17
C LYS A 130 8.21 33.04 -5.15
N SER A 131 7.00 33.12 -5.70
CA SER A 131 6.16 31.97 -6.03
C SER A 131 6.91 31.04 -6.98
N ALA A 132 7.43 29.93 -6.47
CA ALA A 132 8.17 28.96 -7.27
C ALA A 132 7.16 28.13 -8.08
N THR A 133 7.21 28.29 -9.41
CA THR A 133 6.38 27.54 -10.35
C THR A 133 7.28 26.99 -11.44
N LYS A 134 7.16 25.70 -11.73
CA LYS A 134 7.78 25.08 -12.89
C LYS A 134 6.89 23.97 -13.42
N GLU A 135 6.68 23.97 -14.72
CA GLU A 135 6.18 22.81 -15.46
C GLU A 135 7.29 22.36 -16.40
N ILE A 136 7.38 21.05 -16.61
CA ILE A 136 8.32 20.50 -17.59
C ILE A 136 7.88 20.94 -19.00
N SER A 137 8.84 21.16 -19.89
CA SER A 137 8.59 21.60 -21.27
C SER A 137 7.87 20.53 -22.10
N ILE A 138 8.13 19.25 -21.79
CA ILE A 138 7.54 18.10 -22.45
C ILE A 138 6.19 17.73 -21.84
N LYS A 139 5.11 17.92 -22.60
CA LYS A 139 3.74 17.65 -22.14
C LYS A 139 3.48 16.15 -21.95
N ALA A 140 3.85 15.61 -20.79
CA ALA A 140 3.50 14.25 -20.41
C ALA A 140 2.02 14.16 -20.05
N LYS A 141 1.31 13.25 -20.73
CA LYS A 141 -0.13 13.02 -20.53
C LYS A 141 -0.37 11.57 -20.17
N PHE A 142 -1.13 11.34 -19.11
CA PHE A 142 -1.59 10.01 -18.72
C PHE A 142 -2.28 9.31 -19.89
N GLN A 143 -1.95 8.04 -20.12
CA GLN A 143 -2.62 7.21 -21.13
C GLN A 143 -3.71 6.40 -20.43
N LYS A 144 -4.96 6.53 -20.89
CA LYS A 144 -6.14 5.90 -20.25
C LYS A 144 -5.94 4.38 -20.11
N HIS A 145 -5.86 3.90 -18.87
CA HIS A 145 -5.76 2.48 -18.53
C HIS A 145 -6.03 2.26 -17.03
N ASN A 146 -6.81 1.24 -16.67
CA ASN A 146 -7.14 0.95 -15.26
C ASN A 146 -5.95 0.40 -14.44
N LEU A 147 -4.96 -0.24 -15.07
CA LEU A 147 -3.63 -0.39 -14.44
C LEU A 147 -2.89 0.94 -14.52
N THR A 148 -3.07 1.79 -13.52
CA THR A 148 -2.63 3.19 -13.58
C THR A 148 -1.11 3.35 -13.71
N LEU A 149 -0.32 2.40 -13.19
CA LEU A 149 1.14 2.40 -13.42
C LEU A 149 1.48 2.30 -14.91
N VAL A 150 0.78 1.42 -15.65
CA VAL A 150 0.96 1.26 -17.10
C VAL A 150 0.63 2.59 -17.79
N GLY A 151 -0.54 3.16 -17.50
CA GLY A 151 -0.99 4.42 -18.10
C GLY A 151 -0.04 5.60 -17.84
N ALA A 152 0.46 5.71 -16.61
CA ALA A 152 1.40 6.75 -16.21
C ALA A 152 2.79 6.55 -16.85
N MET A 153 3.32 5.33 -16.83
CA MET A 153 4.61 5.01 -17.43
C MET A 153 4.61 5.22 -18.95
N THR A 154 3.57 4.77 -19.65
CA THR A 154 3.43 5.02 -21.09
C THR A 154 3.39 6.52 -21.38
N GLY A 155 2.64 7.29 -20.59
CA GLY A 155 2.54 8.74 -20.78
C GLY A 155 3.86 9.47 -20.60
N ALA A 156 4.62 9.10 -19.56
CA ALA A 156 5.94 9.66 -19.29
C ALA A 156 6.97 9.27 -20.38
N LEU A 157 7.03 7.99 -20.76
CA LEU A 157 7.95 7.52 -21.82
C LEU A 157 7.65 8.16 -23.18
N LYS A 158 6.37 8.33 -23.54
CA LYS A 158 5.99 9.04 -24.78
C LYS A 158 6.45 10.49 -24.76
N ALA A 159 6.34 11.19 -23.63
CA ALA A 159 6.83 12.55 -23.48
C ALA A 159 8.36 12.63 -23.63
N LEU A 160 9.07 11.58 -23.21
CA LEU A 160 10.51 11.42 -23.37
C LEU A 160 10.94 10.91 -24.76
N GLY A 161 10.01 10.86 -25.71
CA GLY A 161 10.28 10.53 -27.12
C GLY A 161 10.22 9.04 -27.46
N CYS A 162 9.81 8.17 -26.54
CA CYS A 162 9.65 6.74 -26.82
C CYS A 162 8.40 6.50 -27.68
N LYS A 163 8.56 5.79 -28.81
CA LYS A 163 7.46 5.41 -29.70
C LYS A 163 6.81 4.12 -29.22
N ILE A 164 5.95 4.22 -28.21
CA ILE A 164 5.28 3.08 -27.58
C ILE A 164 3.79 3.33 -27.35
N THR A 165 3.00 2.28 -27.26
CA THR A 165 1.58 2.30 -26.88
C THR A 165 1.37 1.77 -25.46
N VAL A 166 0.19 2.02 -24.91
CA VAL A 166 -0.18 1.51 -23.57
C VAL A 166 -0.26 -0.01 -23.56
N ASP A 167 -0.69 -0.59 -24.68
CA ASP A 167 -0.80 -2.04 -24.88
C ASP A 167 0.58 -2.71 -24.89
N GLU A 168 1.57 -2.06 -25.53
CA GLU A 168 2.96 -2.52 -25.50
C GLU A 168 3.51 -2.49 -24.09
N VAL A 169 3.30 -1.42 -23.31
CA VAL A 169 3.78 -1.40 -21.92
C VAL A 169 3.08 -2.46 -21.07
N ALA A 170 1.75 -2.63 -21.22
CA ALA A 170 1.00 -3.65 -20.49
C ALA A 170 1.47 -5.08 -20.81
N GLY A 171 1.59 -5.40 -22.10
CA GLY A 171 1.92 -6.74 -22.59
C GLY A 171 3.40 -7.07 -22.41
N PHE A 172 4.29 -6.18 -22.83
CA PHE A 172 5.75 -6.40 -22.82
C PHE A 172 6.32 -6.58 -21.40
N THR A 173 5.75 -5.86 -20.42
CA THR A 173 6.17 -5.98 -19.01
C THR A 173 5.62 -7.23 -18.33
N GLY A 174 4.62 -7.87 -18.93
CA GLY A 174 3.85 -8.95 -18.32
C GLY A 174 2.74 -8.47 -17.37
N TYR A 175 2.66 -7.18 -17.03
CA TYR A 175 1.72 -6.69 -16.02
C TYR A 175 0.25 -6.88 -16.45
N GLY A 176 -0.05 -6.74 -17.75
CA GLY A 176 -1.40 -6.98 -18.28
C GLY A 176 -1.90 -8.42 -18.10
N PHE A 177 -1.00 -9.37 -17.87
CA PHE A 177 -1.30 -10.78 -17.66
C PHE A 177 -1.55 -11.14 -16.20
N LEU A 178 -1.25 -10.23 -15.26
CA LEU A 178 -1.44 -10.50 -13.84
C LEU A 178 -2.92 -10.68 -13.52
N ILE A 179 -3.22 -11.69 -12.72
CA ILE A 179 -4.43 -11.72 -11.89
C ILE A 179 -4.02 -11.91 -10.44
N ASN A 180 -4.70 -11.20 -9.57
CA ASN A 180 -4.48 -11.22 -8.15
C ASN A 180 -5.83 -11.03 -7.43
N VAL A 181 -6.06 -11.73 -6.32
CA VAL A 181 -7.33 -11.66 -5.58
C VAL A 181 -7.02 -11.72 -4.07
N PRO A 182 -7.60 -10.85 -3.22
CA PRO A 182 -7.40 -10.92 -1.78
C PRO A 182 -7.98 -12.22 -1.19
N LYS A 183 -7.33 -12.76 -0.16
CA LYS A 183 -7.78 -13.98 0.52
C LYS A 183 -9.05 -13.75 1.36
N ASP A 184 -9.24 -12.54 1.84
CA ASP A 184 -10.24 -12.15 2.84
C ASP A 184 -11.35 -11.24 2.30
N GLY A 185 -11.36 -10.94 0.99
CA GLY A 185 -12.47 -10.24 0.36
C GLY A 185 -12.22 -9.83 -1.09
N LEU A 186 -13.05 -8.91 -1.57
CA LEU A 186 -12.96 -8.31 -2.89
C LEU A 186 -12.60 -6.82 -2.73
N TRP A 187 -11.36 -6.46 -3.03
CA TRP A 187 -10.83 -5.13 -2.77
C TRP A 187 -10.31 -4.47 -4.05
N SER A 188 -10.45 -3.14 -4.14
CA SER A 188 -9.97 -2.37 -5.29
C SER A 188 -8.44 -2.38 -5.42
N SER A 189 -7.70 -2.61 -4.34
CA SER A 189 -6.23 -2.70 -4.36
C SER A 189 -5.69 -3.93 -5.11
N SER A 190 -6.54 -4.88 -5.48
CA SER A 190 -6.09 -6.19 -5.98
C SER A 190 -5.12 -6.14 -7.16
N PRO A 191 -5.38 -5.33 -8.22
CA PRO A 191 -4.50 -5.26 -9.38
C PRO A 191 -3.12 -4.67 -9.08
N THR A 192 -2.96 -3.95 -7.96
CA THR A 192 -1.71 -3.25 -7.59
C THR A 192 -0.95 -3.93 -6.44
N SER A 193 -1.55 -4.88 -5.73
CA SER A 193 -0.97 -5.52 -4.54
C SER A 193 -0.12 -6.76 -4.86
N HIS A 194 1.07 -6.57 -5.45
CA HIS A 194 1.95 -7.68 -5.85
C HIS A 194 3.46 -7.40 -5.65
N LYS A 195 4.27 -8.46 -5.62
CA LYS A 195 5.75 -8.40 -5.51
C LYS A 195 6.48 -8.19 -6.86
N GLY A 196 5.73 -8.14 -7.97
CA GLY A 196 6.27 -8.09 -9.34
C GLY A 196 6.91 -6.77 -9.81
N PHE A 197 6.90 -5.70 -9.00
CA PHE A 197 7.34 -4.37 -9.45
C PHE A 197 8.78 -4.33 -9.99
N LYS A 198 9.72 -5.07 -9.39
CA LYS A 198 11.10 -5.12 -9.90
C LYS A 198 11.17 -5.66 -11.33
N ILE A 199 10.39 -6.69 -11.64
CA ILE A 199 10.33 -7.30 -12.98
C ILE A 199 9.73 -6.31 -13.98
N ILE A 200 8.64 -5.64 -13.57
CA ILE A 200 7.96 -4.62 -14.40
C ILE A 200 8.93 -3.49 -14.76
N LEU A 201 9.68 -2.95 -13.79
CA LEU A 201 10.60 -1.84 -14.02
C LEU A 201 11.82 -2.23 -14.86
N GLN A 202 12.33 -3.45 -14.69
CA GLN A 202 13.38 -3.99 -15.53
C GLN A 202 12.92 -4.08 -17.00
N ALA A 203 11.68 -4.52 -17.23
CA ALA A 203 11.11 -4.57 -18.58
C ALA A 203 10.82 -3.18 -19.13
N ILE A 204 10.30 -2.24 -18.32
CA ILE A 204 10.10 -0.84 -18.74
C ILE A 204 11.41 -0.22 -19.20
N SER A 205 12.53 -0.54 -18.55
CA SER A 205 13.82 0.06 -18.90
C SER A 205 14.28 -0.27 -20.32
N LYS A 206 13.76 -1.35 -20.91
CA LYS A 206 13.99 -1.75 -22.30
C LYS A 206 13.39 -0.80 -23.33
N PHE A 207 12.49 0.10 -22.92
CA PHE A 207 11.97 1.16 -23.78
C PHE A 207 12.92 2.37 -23.89
N GLY A 208 14.16 2.24 -23.41
CA GLY A 208 15.23 3.20 -23.65
C GLY A 208 15.45 4.21 -22.52
N TRP A 209 15.05 3.87 -21.29
CA TRP A 209 15.29 4.72 -20.12
C TRP A 209 15.59 3.90 -18.87
N LYS A 210 16.65 4.26 -18.15
CA LYS A 210 16.91 3.74 -16.82
C LYS A 210 15.93 4.35 -15.83
N ILE A 211 15.20 3.50 -15.11
CA ILE A 211 14.22 3.94 -14.10
C ILE A 211 14.77 3.72 -12.69
N LYS A 212 14.85 4.80 -11.91
CA LYS A 212 15.10 4.73 -10.47
C LYS A 212 13.79 4.73 -9.70
N ARG A 213 13.66 3.80 -8.76
CA ARG A 213 12.53 3.73 -7.83
C ARG A 213 12.95 4.24 -6.46
N TYR A 214 12.19 5.17 -5.91
CA TYR A 214 12.12 5.46 -4.49
C TYR A 214 10.87 4.79 -3.92
N SER A 215 11.00 4.11 -2.79
CA SER A 215 9.89 3.41 -2.15
C SER A 215 10.01 3.50 -0.64
N GLU A 216 8.90 3.79 0.04
CA GLU A 216 8.73 3.62 1.48
C GLU A 216 7.54 2.69 1.71
N GLU A 217 7.70 1.66 2.54
CA GLU A 217 6.60 0.72 2.87
C GLU A 217 5.54 1.35 3.76
N GLU A 218 5.91 2.38 4.52
CA GLU A 218 4.98 3.09 5.36
C GLU A 218 4.12 4.03 4.50
N ALA A 219 2.80 3.89 4.60
CA ALA A 219 1.86 4.78 3.93
C ALA A 219 2.04 6.24 4.36
N LEU A 220 1.64 7.17 3.50
CA LEU A 220 1.25 8.51 3.98
C LEU A 220 -0.24 8.43 4.29
N PRO A 221 -0.66 8.58 5.55
CA PRO A 221 -2.05 8.41 5.92
C PRO A 221 -2.89 9.44 5.18
N SER A 222 -3.79 8.95 4.33
CA SER A 222 -4.81 9.77 3.72
C SER A 222 -6.08 9.62 4.52
N ASP A 223 -6.73 10.75 4.73
CA ASP A 223 -8.14 10.75 5.03
C ASP A 223 -8.82 11.06 3.69
N PHE A 224 -9.65 10.15 3.17
CA PHE A 224 -10.45 10.41 1.96
C PHE A 224 -11.29 11.70 2.08
N SER A 225 -11.65 12.11 3.30
CA SER A 225 -12.33 13.38 3.60
C SER A 225 -11.37 14.56 3.80
N TYR A 226 -10.06 14.32 3.77
CA TYR A 226 -8.96 15.27 4.01
C TYR A 226 -9.09 16.08 5.32
N SER A 227 -9.91 15.60 6.26
CA SER A 227 -10.32 16.31 7.47
C SER A 227 -9.28 16.23 8.59
N LYS A 228 -8.47 15.17 8.62
CA LYS A 228 -7.37 15.03 9.59
C LYS A 228 -6.07 15.63 9.06
N PRO A 229 -5.40 16.51 9.81
CA PRO A 229 -4.05 16.96 9.48
C PRO A 229 -3.08 15.78 9.57
N LEU A 230 -2.07 15.76 8.69
CA LEU A 230 -0.98 14.79 8.77
C LEU A 230 -0.26 14.92 10.12
N SER A 231 0.28 13.80 10.61
CA SER A 231 1.21 13.87 11.73
C SER A 231 2.44 14.70 11.31
N MET A 232 3.10 15.36 12.26
CA MET A 232 4.31 16.12 11.96
C MET A 232 5.39 15.28 11.29
N ARG A 233 5.48 13.99 11.65
CA ARG A 233 6.38 13.03 11.01
C ARG A 233 6.02 12.83 9.53
N ASP A 234 4.75 12.64 9.22
CA ASP A 234 4.28 12.42 7.85
C ASP A 234 4.34 13.69 7.01
N GLU A 235 4.16 14.86 7.61
CA GLU A 235 4.35 16.14 6.92
C GLU A 235 5.81 16.33 6.49
N VAL A 236 6.77 16.01 7.36
CA VAL A 236 8.21 16.02 7.01
C VAL A 236 8.52 15.01 5.90
N ARG A 237 7.95 13.80 5.96
CA ARG A 237 8.11 12.78 4.91
C ARG A 237 7.55 13.26 3.57
N ALA A 238 6.31 13.73 3.55
CA ALA A 238 5.65 14.29 2.38
C ALA A 238 6.47 15.46 1.78
N ARG A 239 7.03 16.33 2.63
CA ARG A 239 7.90 17.43 2.18
C ARG A 239 9.19 16.93 1.54
N ASN A 240 9.85 15.93 2.11
CA ASN A 240 11.07 15.38 1.55
C ASN A 240 10.82 14.74 0.18
N ILE A 241 9.70 14.03 0.03
CA ILE A 241 9.25 13.49 -1.27
C ILE A 241 9.01 14.62 -2.26
N PHE A 242 8.32 15.68 -1.85
CA PHE A 242 8.07 16.86 -2.70
C PHE A 242 9.37 17.50 -3.20
N GLU A 243 10.32 17.77 -2.31
CA GLU A 243 11.61 18.38 -2.68
C GLU A 243 12.46 17.44 -3.56
N MET A 244 12.36 16.12 -3.37
CA MET A 244 13.01 15.15 -4.26
C MET A 244 12.41 15.21 -5.67
N ILE A 245 11.08 15.18 -5.78
CA ILE A 245 10.37 15.24 -7.07
C ILE A 245 10.66 16.57 -7.76
N LYS A 246 10.65 17.67 -7.01
CA LYS A 246 10.97 19.01 -7.49
C LYS A 246 12.32 19.07 -8.22
N LYS A 247 13.35 18.40 -7.69
CA LYS A 247 14.67 18.31 -8.34
C LYS A 247 14.63 17.61 -9.70
N GLU A 248 13.76 16.63 -9.89
CA GLU A 248 13.59 15.96 -11.19
C GLU A 248 12.80 16.83 -12.18
N ILE A 249 11.74 17.49 -11.70
CA ILE A 249 11.02 18.51 -12.48
C ILE A 249 11.98 19.64 -12.89
N ASP A 250 12.90 20.04 -12.01
CA ASP A 250 13.90 21.07 -12.29
C ASP A 250 14.88 20.64 -13.41
N LYS A 251 15.05 19.34 -13.68
CA LYS A 251 15.81 18.81 -14.82
C LYS A 251 14.96 18.63 -16.08
N ASP A 252 13.70 19.07 -16.06
CA ASP A 252 12.75 18.92 -17.17
C ASP A 252 12.29 17.48 -17.42
N LEU A 253 12.29 16.64 -16.37
CA LEU A 253 11.92 15.23 -16.46
C LEU A 253 10.59 14.95 -15.73
N PRO A 254 9.67 14.16 -16.31
CA PRO A 254 8.45 13.74 -15.63
C PRO A 254 8.78 12.76 -14.50
N VAL A 255 7.89 12.68 -13.52
CA VAL A 255 7.98 11.69 -12.43
C VAL A 255 6.69 10.91 -12.33
N VAL A 256 6.73 9.59 -12.19
CA VAL A 256 5.52 8.78 -11.90
C VAL A 256 5.41 8.60 -10.39
N LEU A 257 4.25 8.93 -9.82
CA LEU A 257 4.00 8.99 -8.38
C LEU A 257 2.74 8.18 -8.02
N TRP A 258 2.81 7.39 -6.96
CA TRP A 258 1.65 6.75 -6.33
C TRP A 258 0.93 7.69 -5.36
N GLY A 259 -0.40 7.59 -5.33
CA GLY A 259 -1.26 8.37 -4.43
C GLY A 259 -1.71 9.70 -5.02
N VAL A 260 -1.89 9.75 -6.34
CA VAL A 260 -2.35 10.93 -7.06
C VAL A 260 -3.89 10.92 -7.10
N HIS A 261 -4.52 11.79 -6.30
CA HIS A 261 -5.96 11.94 -6.02
C HIS A 261 -6.60 10.83 -5.18
N VAL A 262 -6.24 9.59 -5.51
CA VAL A 262 -6.63 8.35 -4.82
C VAL A 262 -5.40 7.42 -4.84
N PRO A 263 -5.44 6.22 -4.22
CA PRO A 263 -4.35 5.25 -4.32
C PRO A 263 -4.20 4.70 -5.76
N GLU A 264 -3.64 5.54 -6.63
CA GLU A 264 -3.41 5.33 -8.05
C GLU A 264 -2.12 6.04 -8.48
N TYR A 265 -1.53 5.57 -9.58
CA TYR A 265 -0.36 6.19 -10.19
C TYR A 265 -0.76 7.35 -11.12
N GLY A 266 -0.05 8.46 -10.99
CA GLY A 266 -0.12 9.60 -11.91
C GLY A 266 1.27 10.08 -12.32
N ILE A 267 1.31 11.03 -13.25
CA ILE A 267 2.52 11.69 -13.73
C ILE A 267 2.57 13.07 -13.10
N VAL A 268 3.62 13.39 -12.35
CA VAL A 268 3.94 14.75 -11.94
C VAL A 268 4.65 15.43 -13.11
N THR A 269 4.08 16.52 -13.59
CA THR A 269 4.58 17.32 -14.72
C THR A 269 5.05 18.70 -14.29
N GLY A 270 4.90 19.04 -13.01
CA GLY A 270 5.30 20.34 -12.50
C GLY A 270 5.02 20.52 -11.03
N TYR A 271 5.28 21.72 -10.55
CA TYR A 271 4.88 22.20 -9.25
C TYR A 271 4.50 23.67 -9.32
N LYS A 272 3.57 24.06 -8.44
CA LYS A 272 3.19 25.47 -8.20
C LYS A 272 3.08 25.70 -6.70
N ASN A 273 4.02 26.48 -6.16
CA ASN A 273 4.21 26.61 -4.73
C ASN A 273 4.37 25.22 -4.10
N ASP A 274 3.53 24.89 -3.12
CA ASP A 274 3.51 23.62 -2.39
C ASP A 274 2.54 22.59 -2.99
N ASN A 275 2.28 22.67 -4.30
CA ASN A 275 1.40 21.72 -5.01
C ASN A 275 2.16 21.04 -6.14
N TYR A 276 1.91 19.74 -6.30
CA TYR A 276 2.20 19.03 -7.54
C TYR A 276 1.25 19.48 -8.64
N ILE A 277 1.74 19.54 -9.88
CA ILE A 277 0.93 19.60 -11.09
C ILE A 277 0.97 18.19 -11.70
N VAL A 278 -0.18 17.58 -11.91
CA VAL A 278 -0.30 16.15 -12.21
C VAL A 278 -1.16 15.86 -13.44
N SER A 279 -0.87 14.74 -14.10
CA SER A 279 -1.71 14.08 -15.10
C SER A 279 -1.98 12.63 -14.67
N SER A 280 -3.25 12.28 -14.47
CA SER A 280 -3.72 10.95 -14.06
C SER A 280 -5.02 10.57 -14.77
N ILE A 281 -5.55 9.37 -14.49
CA ILE A 281 -6.85 8.93 -15.02
C ILE A 281 -7.99 9.88 -14.65
N HIS A 282 -7.91 10.52 -13.47
CA HIS A 282 -8.90 11.46 -12.98
C HIS A 282 -8.85 12.79 -13.72
N THR A 283 -7.66 13.26 -14.09
CA THR A 283 -7.50 14.50 -14.87
C THR A 283 -7.97 14.39 -16.33
N LEU A 284 -8.37 13.19 -16.78
CA LEU A 284 -9.08 13.03 -18.06
C LEU A 284 -10.51 13.58 -18.00
N ASP A 285 -11.04 13.76 -16.78
CA ASP A 285 -12.30 14.42 -16.50
C ASP A 285 -12.00 15.83 -15.97
N GLU A 286 -12.46 16.84 -16.70
CA GLU A 286 -12.18 18.27 -16.43
C GLU A 286 -12.65 18.72 -15.04
N ARG A 287 -13.52 17.95 -14.38
CA ARG A 287 -13.98 18.21 -13.01
C ARG A 287 -12.88 18.01 -11.96
N PHE A 288 -11.85 17.22 -12.27
CA PHE A 288 -10.73 17.01 -11.35
C PHE A 288 -9.65 18.06 -11.56
N ARG A 289 -9.22 18.66 -10.44
CA ARG A 289 -8.10 19.62 -10.46
C ARG A 289 -6.81 18.89 -10.80
N ASN A 290 -6.00 19.47 -11.68
CA ASN A 290 -4.66 18.95 -12.00
C ASN A 290 -3.60 19.32 -10.96
N GLN A 291 -4.00 19.79 -9.77
CA GLN A 291 -3.10 20.20 -8.70
C GLN A 291 -3.40 19.46 -7.41
N ILE A 292 -2.35 18.98 -6.74
CA ILE A 292 -2.44 18.27 -5.46
C ILE A 292 -1.47 18.89 -4.46
N PRO A 293 -1.92 19.36 -3.29
CA PRO A 293 -1.02 19.80 -2.23
C PRO A 293 -0.06 18.69 -1.83
N TYR A 294 1.20 19.01 -1.57
CA TYR A 294 2.22 18.00 -1.31
C TYR A 294 1.91 17.09 -0.12
N ASN A 295 1.19 17.62 0.87
CA ASN A 295 0.74 16.96 2.10
C ASN A 295 -0.66 16.31 1.98
N LYS A 296 -1.15 16.13 0.75
CA LYS A 296 -2.45 15.53 0.44
C LYS A 296 -2.32 14.38 -0.57
N LEU A 297 -1.15 13.74 -0.64
CA LEU A 297 -0.98 12.49 -1.38
C LEU A 297 -1.75 11.35 -0.71
N ASP A 298 -2.45 10.57 -1.52
CA ASP A 298 -3.22 9.40 -1.10
C ASP A 298 -2.42 8.12 -1.30
N ALA A 299 -1.24 8.07 -0.66
CA ALA A 299 -0.28 6.98 -0.84
C ALA A 299 -0.55 5.85 0.17
N GLU A 300 -1.77 5.29 0.12
CA GLU A 300 -2.13 4.14 0.96
C GLU A 300 -1.26 2.92 0.62
N GLY A 301 -0.87 2.17 1.65
CA GLY A 301 -0.07 0.95 1.56
C GLY A 301 1.43 1.15 1.30
N ALA A 302 1.86 2.20 0.59
CA ALA A 302 3.26 2.55 0.37
C ALA A 302 3.39 3.91 -0.33
N VAL A 303 4.54 4.55 -0.23
CA VAL A 303 4.95 5.62 -1.17
C VAL A 303 5.79 5.00 -2.27
N ASN A 304 5.45 5.26 -3.54
CA ASN A 304 6.24 4.86 -4.69
C ASN A 304 6.47 6.05 -5.63
N VAL A 305 7.73 6.29 -5.97
CA VAL A 305 8.14 7.34 -6.93
C VAL A 305 9.08 6.71 -7.95
N TYR A 306 8.84 6.97 -9.23
CA TYR A 306 9.70 6.51 -10.33
C TYR A 306 10.23 7.69 -11.11
N MET A 307 11.56 7.74 -11.21
CA MET A 307 12.32 8.83 -11.82
C MET A 307 13.12 8.27 -12.99
N PHE A 308 13.14 9.01 -14.10
CA PHE A 308 13.86 8.65 -15.31
C PHE A 308 15.27 9.24 -15.21
N GLU A 309 16.31 8.40 -15.13
CA GLU A 309 17.68 8.88 -14.87
C GLU A 309 18.44 9.16 -16.17
N GLU A 310 18.50 8.16 -17.04
CA GLU A 310 19.39 8.16 -18.20
C GLU A 310 18.69 7.51 -19.38
N LYS A 311 18.84 8.12 -20.56
CA LYS A 311 18.38 7.54 -21.81
C LYS A 311 19.33 6.43 -22.22
N ILE A 312 18.77 5.25 -22.47
CA ILE A 312 19.51 4.08 -22.94
C ILE A 312 19.19 3.92 -24.42
N ASP A 313 20.21 3.85 -25.27
CA ASP A 313 20.00 3.44 -26.65
C ASP A 313 19.88 1.91 -26.68
N GLN A 314 18.66 1.43 -26.76
CA GLN A 314 18.37 0.00 -26.84
C GLN A 314 17.29 -0.25 -27.88
N LYS A 315 17.58 -1.18 -28.79
CA LYS A 315 16.58 -1.76 -29.69
C LYS A 315 15.97 -3.00 -29.07
N ILE A 316 14.66 -3.15 -29.21
CA ILE A 316 13.96 -4.37 -28.81
C ILE A 316 14.19 -5.41 -29.90
N GLU A 317 15.00 -6.41 -29.58
CA GLU A 317 15.34 -7.54 -30.46
C GLU A 317 14.44 -8.75 -30.18
N SER A 318 14.55 -9.80 -31.02
CA SER A 318 13.67 -10.97 -30.92
C SER A 318 13.67 -11.62 -29.53
N GLU A 319 14.85 -11.73 -28.91
CA GLU A 319 15.00 -12.32 -27.58
C GLU A 319 14.24 -11.52 -26.50
N GLU A 320 14.11 -10.20 -26.64
CA GLU A 320 13.36 -9.39 -25.67
C GLU A 320 11.85 -9.63 -25.77
N HIS A 321 11.34 -9.97 -26.97
CA HIS A 321 9.96 -10.44 -27.12
C HIS A 321 9.76 -11.84 -26.52
N LYS A 322 10.70 -12.77 -26.71
CA LYS A 322 10.69 -14.08 -26.04
C LYS A 322 10.66 -13.92 -24.52
N GLU A 323 11.52 -13.07 -23.98
CA GLU A 323 11.54 -12.72 -22.55
C GLU A 323 10.24 -12.05 -22.09
N SER A 324 9.57 -11.27 -22.95
CA SER A 324 8.25 -10.72 -22.63
C SER A 324 7.18 -11.80 -22.46
N ILE A 325 7.22 -12.87 -23.26
CA ILE A 325 6.30 -14.00 -23.13
C ILE A 325 6.64 -14.84 -21.89
N LYS A 326 7.93 -15.03 -21.57
CA LYS A 326 8.33 -15.65 -20.30
C LYS A 326 7.84 -14.85 -19.09
N ARG A 327 7.91 -13.51 -19.14
CA ARG A 327 7.30 -12.64 -18.13
C ARG A 327 5.78 -12.84 -18.08
N ALA A 328 5.09 -12.86 -19.21
CA ALA A 328 3.65 -13.09 -19.29
C ALA A 328 3.24 -14.42 -18.62
N ILE A 329 3.93 -15.53 -18.92
CA ILE A 329 3.72 -16.84 -18.27
C ILE A 329 3.88 -16.73 -16.75
N LYS A 330 4.93 -16.03 -16.29
CA LYS A 330 5.19 -15.83 -14.86
C LYS A 330 4.09 -15.03 -14.18
N PHE A 331 3.63 -13.94 -14.79
CA PHE A 331 2.56 -13.08 -14.24
C PHE A 331 1.19 -13.74 -14.27
N ALA A 332 0.89 -14.52 -15.31
CA ALA A 332 -0.38 -15.24 -15.45
C ALA A 332 -0.46 -16.50 -14.56
N GLY A 333 0.66 -17.18 -14.32
CA GLY A 333 0.64 -18.52 -13.69
C GLY A 333 1.25 -18.61 -12.30
N SER A 334 1.99 -17.60 -11.80
CA SER A 334 2.77 -17.78 -10.57
C SER A 334 2.10 -17.20 -9.32
N ARG A 335 1.97 -18.04 -8.27
CA ARG A 335 1.66 -17.59 -6.90
C ARG A 335 2.78 -16.79 -6.23
N LYS A 336 4.02 -16.88 -6.73
CA LYS A 336 5.20 -16.24 -6.10
C LYS A 336 5.18 -14.71 -6.20
N LEU A 337 4.31 -14.17 -7.05
CA LEU A 337 4.13 -12.72 -7.20
C LEU A 337 3.12 -12.14 -6.22
N ALA A 338 2.35 -12.98 -5.50
CA ALA A 338 1.41 -12.52 -4.49
C ALA A 338 2.11 -12.03 -3.23
N ASN A 339 1.50 -11.01 -2.61
CA ASN A 339 1.70 -10.72 -1.20
C ASN A 339 0.95 -11.75 -0.34
N ASP A 340 1.28 -11.83 0.94
CA ASP A 340 0.79 -12.90 1.81
C ASP A 340 -0.73 -12.86 2.01
N SER A 341 -1.35 -11.68 1.83
CA SER A 341 -2.81 -11.49 1.86
C SER A 341 -3.52 -11.78 0.55
N PHE A 342 -2.80 -12.18 -0.51
CA PHE A 342 -3.36 -12.35 -1.85
C PHE A 342 -3.05 -13.73 -2.44
N ILE A 343 -3.84 -14.12 -3.43
CA ILE A 343 -3.56 -15.24 -4.33
C ILE A 343 -3.39 -14.66 -5.73
N SER A 344 -2.27 -14.97 -6.38
CA SER A 344 -1.97 -14.56 -7.75
C SER A 344 -1.90 -15.74 -8.69
N GLY A 345 -2.07 -15.46 -9.97
CA GLY A 345 -2.05 -16.45 -11.04
C GLY A 345 -3.38 -17.20 -11.18
N ILE A 346 -3.38 -18.32 -11.90
CA ILE A 346 -4.61 -18.97 -12.35
C ILE A 346 -5.55 -19.41 -11.21
N GLU A 347 -5.02 -19.68 -10.02
CA GLU A 347 -5.80 -20.06 -8.84
C GLU A 347 -6.48 -18.87 -8.15
N ALA A 348 -6.14 -17.64 -8.54
CA ALA A 348 -6.83 -16.45 -8.08
C ALA A 348 -8.31 -16.47 -8.51
N TYR A 349 -8.64 -17.10 -9.65
CA TYR A 349 -10.03 -17.31 -10.07
C TYR A 349 -10.82 -18.14 -9.07
N ASP A 350 -10.23 -19.19 -8.48
CA ASP A 350 -10.91 -20.01 -7.46
C ASP A 350 -11.22 -19.19 -6.20
N THR A 351 -10.28 -18.32 -5.82
CA THR A 351 -10.48 -17.40 -4.68
C THR A 351 -11.60 -16.42 -4.97
N TRP A 352 -11.66 -15.88 -6.19
CA TRP A 352 -12.72 -14.96 -6.61
C TRP A 352 -14.09 -15.66 -6.64
N ILE A 353 -14.15 -16.88 -7.20
CA ILE A 353 -15.36 -17.70 -7.21
C ILE A 353 -15.85 -17.95 -5.79
N ALA A 354 -14.97 -18.34 -4.87
CA ALA A 354 -15.33 -18.61 -3.48
C ALA A 354 -15.88 -17.37 -2.75
N HIS A 355 -15.42 -16.16 -3.10
CA HIS A 355 -15.98 -14.92 -2.56
C HIS A 355 -17.35 -14.61 -3.13
N LEU A 356 -17.58 -14.84 -4.43
CA LEU A 356 -18.90 -14.63 -5.04
C LEU A 356 -19.93 -15.66 -4.56
N ASP A 357 -19.51 -16.89 -4.28
CA ASP A 357 -20.39 -17.96 -3.80
C ASP A 357 -20.97 -17.67 -2.40
N LYS A 358 -20.22 -16.94 -1.57
CA LYS A 358 -20.68 -16.43 -0.27
C LYS A 358 -21.64 -15.24 -0.40
N GLY A 359 -21.84 -14.70 -1.60
CA GLY A 359 -22.61 -13.50 -1.87
C GLY A 359 -21.84 -12.19 -1.61
N ILE A 360 -22.31 -11.11 -2.25
CA ILE A 360 -21.79 -9.75 -2.03
C ILE A 360 -22.88 -8.94 -1.32
N THR A 361 -22.68 -8.68 -0.03
CA THR A 361 -23.63 -7.93 0.80
C THR A 361 -23.11 -6.55 1.22
N GLU A 362 -21.81 -6.31 1.10
CA GLU A 362 -21.16 -5.05 1.48
C GLU A 362 -20.83 -4.20 0.26
N GLU A 363 -21.07 -2.90 0.34
CA GLU A 363 -20.77 -1.95 -0.74
C GLU A 363 -19.29 -1.92 -1.12
N THR A 364 -18.40 -2.04 -0.14
CA THR A 364 -16.94 -2.07 -0.34
C THR A 364 -16.52 -3.29 -1.17
N LYS A 365 -17.09 -4.47 -0.88
CA LYS A 365 -16.84 -5.70 -1.63
C LYS A 365 -17.38 -5.62 -3.06
N TYR A 366 -18.54 -5.00 -3.24
CA TYR A 366 -19.12 -4.76 -4.56
C TYR A 366 -18.26 -3.82 -5.40
N PHE A 367 -17.85 -2.68 -4.83
CA PHE A 367 -16.96 -1.75 -5.49
C PHE A 367 -15.62 -2.40 -5.84
N GLY A 368 -15.04 -3.17 -4.92
CA GLY A 368 -13.83 -3.95 -5.16
C GLY A 368 -13.98 -4.93 -6.32
N ASN A 369 -15.10 -5.67 -6.38
CA ASN A 369 -15.41 -6.58 -7.48
C ASN A 369 -15.47 -5.85 -8.83
N ILE A 370 -16.19 -4.72 -8.90
CA ILE A 370 -16.30 -3.91 -10.12
C ILE A 370 -14.93 -3.39 -10.57
N TYR A 371 -14.15 -2.89 -9.62
CA TYR A 371 -12.81 -2.38 -9.90
C TYR A 371 -11.90 -3.49 -10.46
N MET A 372 -11.96 -4.69 -9.88
CA MET A 372 -11.23 -5.86 -10.38
C MET A 372 -11.67 -6.24 -11.79
N ILE A 373 -12.98 -6.34 -12.06
CA ILE A 373 -13.51 -6.65 -13.40
C ILE A 373 -12.99 -5.65 -14.43
N ASN A 374 -13.12 -4.34 -14.15
CA ASN A 374 -12.72 -3.29 -15.08
C ASN A 374 -11.20 -3.25 -15.29
N SER A 375 -10.42 -3.48 -14.23
CA SER A 375 -8.97 -3.52 -14.31
C SER A 375 -8.47 -4.70 -15.15
N TYR A 376 -9.01 -5.89 -14.93
CA TYR A 376 -8.63 -7.08 -15.70
C TYR A 376 -9.18 -7.07 -17.12
N LEU A 377 -10.37 -6.51 -17.35
CA LEU A 377 -10.90 -6.29 -18.70
C LEU A 377 -9.97 -5.40 -19.52
N ASP A 378 -9.60 -4.23 -19.01
CA ASP A 378 -8.70 -3.31 -19.72
C ASP A 378 -7.32 -3.94 -19.93
N SER A 379 -6.80 -4.65 -18.92
CA SER A 379 -5.54 -5.37 -19.03
C SER A 379 -5.57 -6.42 -20.15
N ARG A 380 -6.68 -7.16 -20.29
CA ARG A 380 -6.83 -8.23 -21.28
C ARG A 380 -7.02 -7.68 -22.69
N LYS A 381 -7.68 -6.53 -22.83
CA LYS A 381 -7.72 -5.80 -24.11
C LYS A 381 -6.31 -5.41 -24.55
N SER A 382 -5.52 -4.82 -23.66
CA SER A 382 -4.13 -4.46 -23.92
C SER A 382 -3.26 -5.68 -24.28
N VAL A 383 -3.46 -6.81 -23.60
CA VAL A 383 -2.78 -8.08 -23.92
C VAL A 383 -3.12 -8.56 -25.33
N VAL A 384 -4.39 -8.54 -25.73
CA VAL A 384 -4.82 -8.94 -27.07
C VAL A 384 -4.17 -8.05 -28.13
N GLU A 385 -4.15 -6.73 -27.94
CA GLU A 385 -3.51 -5.79 -28.88
C GLU A 385 -2.01 -6.03 -28.99
N TYR A 386 -1.32 -6.26 -27.86
CA TYR A 386 0.10 -6.59 -27.85
C TYR A 386 0.41 -7.91 -28.58
N LEU A 387 -0.33 -8.98 -28.29
CA LEU A 387 -0.18 -10.26 -28.97
C LEU A 387 -0.45 -10.13 -30.48
N GLY A 388 -1.45 -9.33 -30.87
CA GLY A 388 -1.73 -8.99 -32.26
C GLY A 388 -0.55 -8.32 -32.97
N LYS A 389 0.23 -7.49 -32.28
CA LYS A 389 1.48 -6.92 -32.81
C LYS A 389 2.57 -7.98 -32.95
N LEU A 390 2.78 -8.83 -31.94
CA LEU A 390 3.75 -9.92 -32.03
C LEU A 390 3.46 -10.87 -33.19
N ILE A 391 2.19 -11.22 -33.39
CA ILE A 391 1.74 -12.04 -34.52
C ILE A 391 2.16 -11.42 -35.88
N LYS A 392 2.06 -10.10 -36.02
CA LYS A 392 2.48 -9.41 -37.25
C LYS A 392 4.01 -9.45 -37.43
N ILE A 393 4.76 -9.28 -36.34
CA ILE A 393 6.23 -9.29 -36.33
C ILE A 393 6.76 -10.69 -36.69
N TYR A 394 6.18 -11.74 -36.11
CA TYR A 394 6.63 -13.12 -36.21
C TYR A 394 5.89 -13.93 -37.29
N ARG A 395 5.35 -13.26 -38.30
CA ARG A 395 4.66 -13.94 -39.39
C ARG A 395 5.64 -14.86 -40.13
N GLY A 396 5.32 -16.14 -40.17
CA GLY A 396 6.12 -17.16 -40.86
C GLY A 396 7.22 -17.80 -40.01
N THR A 397 7.31 -17.50 -38.71
CA THR A 397 8.23 -18.19 -37.79
C THR A 397 7.53 -19.32 -37.03
N PRO A 398 8.24 -20.30 -36.45
CA PRO A 398 7.62 -21.47 -35.81
C PRO A 398 6.64 -21.14 -34.67
N GLN A 399 6.94 -20.12 -33.86
CA GLN A 399 6.12 -19.70 -32.71
C GLN A 399 4.76 -19.08 -33.07
N ILE A 400 4.52 -18.78 -34.35
CA ILE A 400 3.34 -18.02 -34.79
C ILE A 400 2.02 -18.71 -34.46
N THR A 401 1.95 -20.04 -34.62
CA THR A 401 0.73 -20.83 -34.37
C THR A 401 0.31 -20.71 -32.90
N GLU A 402 1.27 -20.85 -32.00
CA GLU A 402 1.03 -20.77 -30.56
C GLU A 402 0.73 -19.33 -30.10
N LEU A 403 1.33 -18.32 -30.73
CA LEU A 403 0.97 -16.92 -30.53
C LEU A 403 -0.46 -16.61 -30.98
N TYR A 404 -0.90 -17.14 -32.13
CA TYR A 404 -2.28 -17.02 -32.59
C TYR A 404 -3.27 -17.68 -31.63
N GLN A 405 -2.96 -18.88 -31.14
CA GLN A 405 -3.83 -19.56 -30.18
C GLN A 405 -3.90 -18.79 -28.85
N THR A 406 -2.76 -18.30 -28.34
CA THR A 406 -2.70 -17.44 -27.16
C THR A 406 -3.58 -16.20 -27.33
N PHE A 407 -3.45 -15.51 -28.46
CA PHE A 407 -4.26 -14.35 -28.81
C PHE A 407 -5.75 -14.68 -28.81
N TYR A 408 -6.13 -15.81 -29.41
CA TYR A 408 -7.52 -16.24 -29.51
C TYR A 408 -8.14 -16.55 -28.14
N GLU A 409 -7.42 -17.22 -27.25
CA GLU A 409 -7.90 -17.49 -25.89
C GLU A 409 -8.07 -16.22 -25.05
N TYR A 410 -7.15 -15.24 -25.17
CA TYR A 410 -7.34 -13.94 -24.52
C TYR A 410 -8.48 -13.13 -25.14
N GLN A 411 -8.75 -13.24 -26.44
CA GLN A 411 -9.93 -12.63 -27.04
C GLN A 411 -11.24 -13.18 -26.46
N LYS A 412 -11.32 -14.50 -26.25
CA LYS A 412 -12.47 -15.10 -25.54
C LYS A 412 -12.59 -14.56 -24.13
N SER A 413 -11.46 -14.43 -23.43
CA SER A 413 -11.41 -13.86 -22.08
C SER A 413 -11.94 -12.43 -22.04
N VAL A 414 -11.57 -11.57 -22.99
CA VAL A 414 -12.13 -10.21 -23.13
C VAL A 414 -13.64 -10.24 -23.31
N LYS A 415 -14.19 -11.14 -24.13
CA LYS A 415 -15.65 -11.28 -24.30
C LYS A 415 -16.33 -11.65 -22.98
N ILE A 416 -15.73 -12.55 -22.20
CA ILE A 416 -16.27 -12.97 -20.90
C ILE A 416 -16.19 -11.83 -19.87
N TYR A 417 -15.07 -11.10 -19.80
CA TYR A 417 -14.95 -9.93 -18.93
C TYR A 417 -15.96 -8.82 -19.27
N ASN A 418 -16.27 -8.61 -20.56
CA ASN A 418 -17.36 -7.70 -20.94
C ASN A 418 -18.70 -8.18 -20.38
N GLN A 419 -19.00 -9.49 -20.42
CA GLN A 419 -20.22 -10.02 -19.79
C GLN A 419 -20.20 -9.86 -18.26
N LEU A 420 -19.07 -10.07 -17.60
CA LEU A 420 -18.96 -9.79 -16.15
C LEU A 420 -19.24 -8.32 -15.84
N SER A 421 -18.73 -7.39 -16.67
CA SER A 421 -18.93 -5.95 -16.46
C SER A 421 -20.40 -5.52 -16.57
N THR A 422 -21.23 -6.25 -17.35
CA THR A 422 -22.67 -5.96 -17.43
C THR A 422 -23.45 -6.53 -16.25
N LEU A 423 -22.95 -7.59 -15.60
CA LEU A 423 -23.58 -8.15 -14.38
C LEU A 423 -23.40 -7.24 -13.16
N PHE A 424 -22.26 -6.53 -13.09
CA PHE A 424 -21.90 -5.65 -11.97
C PHE A 424 -21.69 -4.21 -12.47
N PRO A 425 -22.77 -3.46 -12.77
CA PRO A 425 -22.66 -2.07 -13.18
C PRO A 425 -22.20 -1.17 -12.01
N ARG A 426 -21.59 -0.01 -12.31
CA ARG A 426 -21.04 0.92 -11.30
C ARG A 426 -22.07 1.44 -10.27
N ARG A 427 -23.38 1.38 -10.56
CA ARG A 427 -24.48 1.72 -9.65
C ARG A 427 -25.39 0.51 -9.52
N GLY A 428 -25.67 0.05 -8.30
CA GLY A 428 -26.72 -0.96 -8.08
C GLY A 428 -26.37 -2.10 -7.14
N LEU A 429 -25.85 -1.81 -5.94
CA LEU A 429 -25.72 -2.84 -4.89
C LEU A 429 -27.07 -3.55 -4.64
N GLU A 430 -28.17 -2.79 -4.63
CA GLU A 430 -29.55 -3.28 -4.51
C GLU A 430 -29.98 -4.27 -5.61
N THR A 431 -29.21 -4.37 -6.70
CA THR A 431 -29.53 -5.22 -7.86
C THR A 431 -28.71 -6.50 -7.91
N VAL A 432 -27.83 -6.76 -6.93
CA VAL A 432 -27.02 -7.98 -6.89
C VAL A 432 -27.87 -9.11 -6.34
N THR A 433 -28.21 -10.06 -7.20
CA THR A 433 -28.98 -11.25 -6.85
C THR A 433 -28.08 -12.48 -6.83
N ASP A 434 -28.48 -13.53 -6.10
CA ASP A 434 -27.78 -14.82 -6.11
C ASP A 434 -27.63 -15.39 -7.52
N GLU A 435 -28.61 -15.15 -8.39
CA GLU A 435 -28.56 -15.55 -9.79
C GLU A 435 -27.41 -14.85 -10.55
N LYS A 436 -27.22 -13.55 -10.33
CA LYS A 436 -26.08 -12.81 -10.92
C LYS A 436 -24.75 -13.36 -10.41
N CYS A 437 -24.64 -13.65 -9.11
CA CYS A 437 -23.44 -14.26 -8.53
C CYS A 437 -23.16 -15.64 -9.13
N LYS A 438 -24.18 -16.51 -9.26
CA LYS A 438 -24.05 -17.83 -9.92
C LYS A 438 -23.60 -17.71 -11.37
N ARG A 439 -24.17 -16.76 -12.13
CA ARG A 439 -23.74 -16.51 -13.51
C ARG A 439 -22.30 -16.01 -13.57
N ALA A 440 -21.91 -15.13 -12.67
CA ALA A 440 -20.54 -14.62 -12.58
C ALA A 440 -19.53 -15.73 -12.23
N ILE A 441 -19.86 -16.62 -11.30
CA ILE A 441 -19.06 -17.81 -10.96
C ILE A 441 -18.80 -18.68 -12.20
N ASN A 442 -19.85 -18.96 -12.98
CA ASN A 442 -19.71 -19.73 -14.23
C ASN A 442 -18.77 -19.02 -15.23
N LEU A 443 -18.90 -17.70 -15.37
CA LEU A 443 -18.03 -16.91 -16.25
C LEU A 443 -16.57 -16.89 -15.77
N LEU A 444 -16.33 -16.80 -14.46
CA LEU A 444 -14.98 -16.89 -13.88
C LEU A 444 -14.36 -18.28 -14.10
N GLY A 445 -15.16 -19.35 -14.05
CA GLY A 445 -14.71 -20.70 -14.40
C GLY A 445 -14.26 -20.81 -15.86
N LEU A 446 -14.98 -20.17 -16.78
CA LEU A 446 -14.60 -20.08 -18.20
C LEU A 446 -13.33 -19.25 -18.40
N LEU A 447 -13.18 -18.13 -17.69
CA LEU A 447 -11.95 -17.32 -17.72
C LEU A 447 -10.73 -18.14 -17.27
N LYS A 448 -10.86 -18.87 -16.16
CA LYS A 448 -9.81 -19.76 -15.68
C LYS A 448 -9.40 -20.77 -16.77
N LYS A 449 -10.37 -21.38 -17.46
CA LYS A 449 -10.10 -22.33 -18.55
C LYS A 449 -9.32 -21.67 -19.69
N HIS A 450 -9.82 -20.57 -20.24
CA HIS A 450 -9.20 -19.91 -21.40
C HIS A 450 -7.83 -19.33 -21.07
N GLU A 451 -7.65 -18.69 -19.91
CA GLU A 451 -6.34 -18.17 -19.53
C GLU A 451 -5.34 -19.30 -19.20
N SER A 452 -5.79 -20.48 -18.74
CA SER A 452 -4.93 -21.67 -18.60
C SER A 452 -4.43 -22.16 -19.96
N GLU A 453 -5.34 -22.30 -20.93
CA GLU A 453 -5.00 -22.72 -22.30
C GLU A 453 -4.03 -21.71 -22.95
N ALA A 454 -4.25 -20.41 -22.75
CA ALA A 454 -3.34 -19.36 -23.22
C ALA A 454 -1.93 -19.48 -22.61
N ILE A 455 -1.83 -19.78 -21.32
CA ILE A 455 -0.54 -20.00 -20.64
C ILE A 455 0.22 -21.17 -21.27
N ASP A 456 -0.46 -22.27 -21.58
CA ASP A 456 0.19 -23.43 -22.17
C ASP A 456 0.65 -23.18 -23.61
N CYS A 457 -0.12 -22.45 -24.41
CA CYS A 457 0.32 -21.98 -25.72
C CYS A 457 1.53 -21.04 -25.61
N MET A 458 1.56 -20.11 -24.65
CA MET A 458 2.73 -19.26 -24.43
C MET A 458 3.98 -20.07 -24.09
N LYS A 459 3.88 -21.12 -23.28
CA LYS A 459 5.01 -22.00 -22.96
C LYS A 459 5.56 -22.68 -24.21
N LYS A 460 4.67 -23.28 -25.02
CA LYS A 460 5.04 -23.91 -26.31
C LYS A 460 5.68 -22.89 -27.26
N ALA A 461 5.12 -21.69 -27.36
CA ALA A 461 5.68 -20.61 -28.17
C ALA A 461 7.13 -20.30 -27.76
N VAL A 462 7.43 -20.26 -26.46
CA VAL A 462 8.79 -20.00 -25.93
C VAL A 462 9.75 -21.16 -26.25
N GLU A 463 9.29 -22.41 -26.20
CA GLU A 463 10.10 -23.60 -26.50
C GLU A 463 10.56 -23.62 -27.95
N ILE A 464 9.70 -23.23 -28.88
CA ILE A 464 9.97 -23.22 -30.33
C ILE A 464 10.44 -21.85 -30.85
N TRP A 465 10.74 -20.91 -29.96
CA TRP A 465 11.09 -19.54 -30.33
C TRP A 465 12.52 -19.44 -30.86
N GLU A 466 12.63 -19.14 -32.16
CA GLU A 466 13.88 -18.86 -32.88
C GLU A 466 14.34 -17.40 -32.76
#